data_AF-A0A1V5KUP5-F1
#
_entry.id   AF-A0A1V5KUP5-F1
#
_cell.length_a   1.000
_cell.length_b   1.000
_cell.length_c   1.000
_cell.angle_alpha   90.00
_cell.angle_beta   90.00
_cell.angle_gamma   90.00
#
_symmetry.space_group_name_H-M   'P 1'
#
loop_
_entity.id
_entity.type
_entity.pdbx_description
1 polymer ?
#
loop_
_entity_poly.entity_id
_entity_poly.type
_entity_poly.pdbx_seq_one_letter_code
_entity_poly.pdbx_strand_id
1 'polypeptide(L)'
;MRNISEASGAAATSRKSEMKLTNVARASLNDELLKDYKSFLMQRGLRVWHKDSPEALAMRERLKHDIAPNVPSAAPGQVRLTGLAGLAAFVSKAEPELAANAMLCAVNQAAYLLKRQLESQSREFLEKGGFTENLHAARMKQRQSAKSDMSAPSDEESPVCPSCGKPMRRRTAGKGPRAGQAFWGCSGYPDCRETLEISNESGTTEQSATSALQPKP
;
A
#
# COMPACT_ATOMS: atom_id res chain seq x y z
N MET A 1 22.08 5.72 9.96
CA MET A 1 21.13 6.70 9.37
C MET A 1 20.40 6.20 8.12
N ARG A 2 20.98 5.27 7.33
CA ARG A 2 20.43 4.79 6.05
C ARG A 2 18.96 4.31 6.10
N ASN A 3 18.59 3.55 7.13
CA ASN A 3 17.23 2.99 7.25
C ASN A 3 16.14 4.06 7.52
N ILE A 4 16.48 5.21 8.11
CA ILE A 4 15.50 6.27 8.38
C ILE A 4 15.13 6.97 7.08
N SER A 5 16.14 7.36 6.27
CA SER A 5 15.91 7.97 4.96
C SER A 5 15.23 7.00 3.98
N GLU A 6 15.62 5.72 4.02
CA GLU A 6 14.99 4.68 3.18
C GLU A 6 13.53 4.41 3.59
N ALA A 7 13.20 4.46 4.89
CA ALA A 7 11.82 4.34 5.36
C ALA A 7 10.94 5.46 4.79
N SER A 8 11.40 6.72 4.88
CA SER A 8 10.68 7.87 4.30
C SER A 8 10.50 7.73 2.80
N GLY A 9 11.49 7.21 2.07
CA GLY A 9 11.37 6.92 0.63
C GLY A 9 10.39 5.79 0.31
N ALA A 10 10.28 4.77 1.18
CA ALA A 10 9.36 3.65 1.02
C ALA A 10 7.90 4.01 1.32
N ALA A 11 7.64 5.10 2.06
CA ALA A 11 6.28 5.53 2.43
C ALA A 11 5.35 5.71 1.22
N ALA A 12 5.90 6.14 0.08
CA ALA A 12 5.16 6.35 -1.16
C ALA A 12 4.73 5.05 -1.87
N THR A 13 5.38 3.91 -1.58
CA THR A 13 5.22 2.66 -2.36
C THR A 13 4.80 1.47 -1.52
N SER A 14 5.23 1.39 -0.25
CA SER A 14 4.93 0.28 0.64
C SER A 14 5.01 0.70 2.11
N ARG A 15 3.85 0.90 2.74
CA ARG A 15 3.72 1.13 4.19
C ARG A 15 4.33 0.00 5.03
N LYS A 16 4.24 -1.25 4.55
CA LYS A 16 4.90 -2.40 5.20
C LYS A 16 6.42 -2.27 5.22
N SER A 17 7.01 -1.84 4.10
CA SER A 17 8.46 -1.64 3.99
C SER A 17 8.92 -0.45 4.81
N GLU A 18 8.17 0.66 4.78
CA GLU A 18 8.37 1.83 5.64
C GLU A 18 8.43 1.42 7.12
N MET A 19 7.39 0.75 7.63
CA MET A 19 7.33 0.29 9.03
C MET A 19 8.48 -0.65 9.39
N LYS A 20 8.85 -1.58 8.49
CA LYS A 20 9.98 -2.48 8.72
C LYS A 20 11.28 -1.71 8.88
N LEU A 21 11.58 -0.78 7.97
CA LEU A 21 12.80 0.02 8.00
C LEU A 21 12.85 0.95 9.23
N THR A 22 11.72 1.55 9.60
CA THR A 22 11.59 2.32 10.85
C THR A 22 11.90 1.46 12.07
N ASN A 23 11.39 0.22 12.14
CA ASN A 23 11.68 -0.69 13.25
C ASN A 23 13.15 -1.13 13.28
N VAL A 24 13.76 -1.41 12.13
CA VAL A 24 15.20 -1.72 12.04
C VAL A 24 16.03 -0.53 12.52
N ALA A 25 15.71 0.70 12.08
CA ALA A 25 16.41 1.89 12.55
C ALA A 25 16.33 2.06 14.08
N ARG A 26 15.15 1.82 14.66
CA ARG A 26 14.95 1.86 16.12
C ARG A 26 15.79 0.80 16.84
N ALA A 27 15.84 -0.42 16.32
CA ALA A 27 16.63 -1.51 16.88
C ALA A 27 18.13 -1.18 16.84
N SER A 28 18.66 -0.70 15.71
CA SER A 28 20.07 -0.28 15.62
C SER A 28 20.44 0.80 16.64
N LEU A 29 19.54 1.74 16.92
CA LEU A 29 19.78 2.76 17.96
C LEU A 29 19.77 2.16 19.37
N ASN A 30 18.77 1.36 19.70
CA ASN A 30 18.55 0.87 21.07
C ASN A 30 19.43 -0.34 21.45
N ASP A 31 19.69 -1.21 20.49
CA ASP A 31 20.29 -2.52 20.74
C ASP A 31 21.78 -2.56 20.42
N GLU A 32 22.27 -1.64 19.59
CA GLU A 32 23.69 -1.50 19.24
C GLU A 32 24.23 -0.20 19.85
N LEU A 33 23.88 0.96 19.26
CA LEU A 33 24.54 2.23 19.59
C LEU A 33 24.40 2.63 21.07
N LEU A 34 23.22 2.44 21.66
CA LEU A 34 22.99 2.70 23.08
C LEU A 34 23.83 1.79 23.98
N LYS A 35 24.00 0.52 23.61
CA LYS A 35 24.83 -0.43 24.36
C LYS A 35 26.31 -0.13 24.19
N ASP A 36 26.73 0.34 23.02
CA ASP A 36 28.12 0.75 22.76
C ASP A 36 28.54 1.91 23.67
N TYR A 37 27.71 2.96 23.75
CA TYR A 37 28.01 4.09 24.64
C TYR A 37 27.97 3.71 26.13
N LYS A 38 27.04 2.84 26.54
CA LYS A 38 27.04 2.32 27.92
C LYS A 38 28.31 1.54 28.22
N SER A 39 28.72 0.66 27.31
CA SER A 39 29.93 -0.15 27.46
C SER A 39 31.18 0.73 27.50
N PHE A 40 31.25 1.75 26.63
CA PHE A 40 32.31 2.75 26.64
C PHE A 40 32.48 3.43 28.00
N LEU A 41 31.38 3.86 28.62
CA LEU A 41 31.37 4.49 29.94
C LEU A 41 31.83 3.51 31.02
N MET A 42 31.23 2.32 31.06
CA MET A 42 31.52 1.30 32.08
C MET A 42 32.99 0.84 32.03
N GLN A 43 33.53 0.57 30.85
CA GLN A 43 34.92 0.13 30.67
C GLN A 43 35.95 1.17 31.12
N ARG A 44 35.58 2.46 31.09
CA ARG A 44 36.45 3.57 31.51
C ARG A 44 36.18 4.04 32.94
N GLY A 45 35.30 3.37 33.69
CA GLY A 45 34.92 3.78 35.03
C GLY A 45 34.16 5.11 35.09
N LEU A 46 33.57 5.54 33.97
CA LEU A 46 32.83 6.79 33.87
C LEU A 46 31.37 6.59 34.28
N ARG A 47 30.77 7.61 34.89
CA ARG A 47 29.41 7.50 35.40
C ARG A 47 28.38 7.47 34.26
N VAL A 48 27.50 6.49 34.29
CA VAL A 48 26.27 6.51 33.49
C VAL A 48 25.20 7.30 34.24
N TRP A 49 24.62 8.31 33.62
CA TRP A 49 23.58 9.11 34.25
C TRP A 49 22.29 8.30 34.43
N HIS A 50 21.66 8.47 35.60
CA HIS A 50 20.33 7.95 35.82
C HIS A 50 19.32 8.71 34.94
N LYS A 51 18.28 8.02 34.45
CA LYS A 51 17.29 8.64 33.55
C LYS A 51 16.64 9.89 34.15
N ASP A 52 16.46 9.93 35.47
CA ASP A 52 15.82 11.04 36.19
C ASP A 52 16.83 11.99 36.86
N SER A 53 18.13 11.87 36.55
CA SER A 53 19.12 12.81 37.10
C SER A 53 18.94 14.21 36.51
N PRO A 54 19.25 15.28 37.26
CA PRO A 54 19.14 16.66 36.77
C PRO A 54 19.92 16.91 35.48
N GLU A 55 21.10 16.32 35.34
CA GLU A 55 21.97 16.45 34.17
C GLU A 55 21.37 15.79 32.93
N ALA A 56 20.79 14.59 33.10
CA ALA A 56 20.11 13.87 32.03
C ALA A 56 18.85 14.61 31.58
N LEU A 57 18.06 15.13 32.51
CA LEU A 57 16.88 15.94 32.21
C LEU A 57 17.24 17.23 31.47
N ALA A 58 18.23 17.98 31.96
CA ALA A 58 18.69 19.21 31.32
C ALA A 58 19.28 18.96 29.92
N MET A 59 20.02 17.87 29.75
CA MET A 59 20.55 17.48 28.44
C MET A 59 19.43 17.13 27.46
N ARG A 60 18.46 16.30 27.89
CA ARG A 60 17.29 15.95 27.06
C ARG A 60 16.48 17.17 26.69
N GLU A 61 16.31 18.13 27.59
CA GLU A 61 15.57 19.36 27.30
C GLU A 61 16.25 20.16 26.19
N ARG A 62 17.57 20.34 26.27
CA ARG A 62 18.33 21.02 25.21
C ARG A 62 18.25 20.31 23.87
N LEU A 63 18.29 18.98 23.86
CA LEU A 63 18.21 18.16 22.65
C LEU A 63 16.85 18.20 21.94
N LYS A 64 15.77 18.67 22.60
CA LYS A 64 14.45 18.86 21.96
C LYS A 64 14.42 20.01 20.96
N HIS A 65 15.38 20.94 21.06
CA HIS A 65 15.42 22.14 20.25
C HIS A 65 16.65 22.12 19.34
N ASP A 66 16.50 22.50 18.07
CA ASP A 66 17.64 22.63 17.16
C ASP A 66 18.64 23.66 17.68
N ILE A 67 18.12 24.78 18.19
CA ILE A 67 18.85 25.82 18.91
C ILE A 67 18.08 26.10 20.20
N ALA A 68 18.76 26.04 21.33
CA ALA A 68 18.21 26.33 22.65
C ALA A 68 18.52 27.81 23.00
N PRO A 69 17.53 28.71 22.92
CA PRO A 69 17.77 30.16 22.94
C PRO A 69 18.20 30.72 24.30
N ASN A 70 17.87 30.03 25.41
CA ASN A 70 18.08 30.52 26.77
C ASN A 70 19.14 29.72 27.53
N VAL A 71 20.19 29.27 26.85
CA VAL A 71 21.29 28.53 27.48
C VAL A 71 22.39 29.51 27.90
N PRO A 72 22.69 29.65 29.20
CA PRO A 72 23.78 30.52 29.66
C PRO A 72 25.11 30.06 29.07
N SER A 73 25.99 31.01 28.77
CA SER A 73 27.36 30.73 28.35
C SER A 73 28.04 29.73 29.30
N ALA A 74 28.83 28.83 28.72
CA ALA A 74 29.63 27.91 29.50
C ALA A 74 30.68 28.68 30.32
N ALA A 75 31.01 28.17 31.50
CA ALA A 75 32.13 28.72 32.27
C ALA A 75 33.44 28.57 31.45
N PRO A 76 34.47 29.39 31.72
CA PRO A 76 35.76 29.26 31.06
C PRO A 76 36.28 27.81 31.15
N GLY A 77 36.61 27.21 30.01
CA GLY A 77 37.08 25.82 29.91
C GLY A 77 35.99 24.75 29.91
N GLN A 78 34.71 25.11 30.05
CA GLN A 78 33.60 24.16 29.90
C GLN A 78 32.95 24.29 28.51
N VAL A 79 32.36 23.19 28.06
CA VAL A 79 31.49 23.18 26.88
C VAL A 79 30.05 22.95 27.28
N ARG A 80 29.14 23.59 26.55
CA ARG A 80 27.71 23.44 26.78
C ARG A 80 26.99 23.23 25.46
N LEU A 81 26.11 22.24 25.43
CA LEU A 81 25.25 21.99 24.29
C LEU A 81 24.25 23.15 24.17
N THR A 82 24.13 23.73 22.98
CA THR A 82 23.23 24.85 22.69
C THR A 82 22.06 24.44 21.79
N GLY A 83 21.77 23.14 21.71
CA GLY A 83 20.71 22.56 20.88
C GLY A 83 21.22 21.36 20.07
N LEU A 84 20.30 20.66 19.41
CA LEU A 84 20.59 19.47 18.63
C LEU A 84 21.56 19.76 17.46
N ALA A 85 21.45 20.91 16.81
CA ALA A 85 22.32 21.29 15.69
C ALA A 85 23.81 21.36 16.11
N GLY A 86 24.06 21.69 17.38
CA GLY A 86 25.40 21.77 17.96
C GLY A 86 25.95 20.44 18.50
N LEU A 87 25.18 19.35 18.45
CA LEU A 87 25.54 18.10 19.14
C LEU A 87 26.88 17.52 18.69
N ALA A 88 27.16 17.50 17.39
CA ALA A 88 28.42 16.97 16.87
C ALA A 88 29.63 17.80 17.36
N ALA A 89 29.53 19.14 17.31
CA ALA A 89 30.57 20.05 17.76
C ALA A 89 30.74 20.03 19.30
N PHE A 90 29.66 19.74 20.02
CA PHE A 90 29.69 19.55 21.47
C PHE A 90 30.42 18.26 21.83
N VAL A 91 30.06 17.14 21.20
CA VAL A 91 30.66 15.81 21.46
C VAL A 91 32.15 15.79 21.16
N SER A 92 32.62 16.51 20.14
CA SER A 92 34.05 16.56 19.80
C SER A 92 34.92 17.36 20.79
N LYS A 93 34.30 18.20 21.63
CA LYS A 93 35.01 19.07 22.58
C LYS A 93 34.73 18.73 24.04
N ALA A 94 33.67 17.98 24.32
CA ALA A 94 33.28 17.60 25.67
C ALA A 94 34.16 16.49 26.23
N GLU A 95 34.31 16.48 27.55
CA GLU A 95 34.93 15.37 28.26
C GLU A 95 34.21 14.04 27.94
N PRO A 96 34.94 12.91 27.90
CA PRO A 96 34.40 11.62 27.45
C PRO A 96 33.11 11.21 28.15
N GLU A 97 33.00 11.45 29.46
CA GLU A 97 31.77 11.13 30.23
C GLU A 97 30.59 11.98 29.77
N LEU A 98 30.80 13.28 29.62
CA LEU A 98 29.76 14.23 29.24
C LEU A 98 29.31 13.98 27.79
N ALA A 99 30.25 13.73 26.89
CA ALA A 99 29.99 13.40 25.49
C ALA A 99 29.16 12.12 25.36
N ALA A 100 29.57 11.03 26.02
CA ALA A 100 28.88 9.74 25.94
C ALA A 100 27.49 9.78 26.58
N ASN A 101 27.32 10.45 27.73
CA ASN A 101 25.99 10.61 28.34
C ASN A 101 25.06 11.50 27.51
N ALA A 102 25.58 12.53 26.83
CA ALA A 102 24.81 13.32 25.89
C ALA A 102 24.32 12.45 24.71
N MET A 103 25.19 11.59 24.18
CA MET A 103 24.82 10.63 23.14
C MET A 103 23.78 9.62 23.63
N LEU A 104 23.90 9.11 24.86
CA LEU A 104 22.86 8.26 25.45
C LEU A 104 21.50 8.98 25.52
N CYS A 105 21.47 10.26 25.89
CA CYS A 105 20.24 11.05 25.90
C CYS A 105 19.65 11.17 24.48
N ALA A 106 20.48 11.54 23.50
CA ALA A 106 20.06 11.73 22.11
C ALA A 106 19.53 10.41 21.49
N VAL A 107 20.24 9.30 21.72
CA VAL A 107 19.84 7.98 21.21
C VAL A 107 18.52 7.52 21.83
N ASN A 108 18.33 7.71 23.14
CA ASN A 108 17.05 7.38 23.79
C ASN A 108 15.89 8.22 23.23
N GLN A 109 16.09 9.53 23.01
CA GLN A 109 15.07 10.40 22.44
C GLN A 109 14.75 10.00 20.99
N ALA A 110 15.76 9.73 20.17
CA ALA A 110 15.57 9.26 18.80
C ALA A 110 14.83 7.91 18.74
N ALA A 111 15.22 6.94 19.57
CA ALA A 111 14.55 5.64 19.65
C ALA A 111 13.09 5.77 20.09
N TYR A 112 12.79 6.67 21.04
CA TYR A 112 11.42 6.97 21.47
C TYR A 112 10.58 7.60 20.35
N LEU A 113 11.14 8.56 19.61
CA LEU A 113 10.46 9.19 18.47
C LEU A 113 10.16 8.17 17.37
N LEU A 114 11.13 7.30 17.04
CA LEU A 114 10.92 6.21 16.08
C LEU A 114 9.86 5.21 16.53
N LYS A 115 9.78 4.92 17.85
CA LYS A 115 8.70 4.09 18.40
C LYS A 115 7.32 4.74 18.16
N ARG A 116 7.18 6.03 18.47
CA ARG A 116 5.93 6.77 18.24
C ARG A 116 5.57 6.85 16.76
N GLN A 117 6.57 7.01 15.89
CA GLN A 117 6.37 6.99 14.43
C GLN A 117 5.83 5.63 13.98
N LEU A 118 6.42 4.53 14.46
CA LEU A 118 5.98 3.18 14.14
C LEU A 118 4.55 2.91 14.63
N GLU A 119 4.19 3.36 15.84
CA GLU A 119 2.83 3.29 16.37
C GLU A 119 1.84 4.07 15.48
N SER A 120 2.23 5.26 15.02
CA SER A 120 1.41 6.07 14.13
C SER A 120 1.22 5.42 12.75
N GLN A 121 2.30 4.93 12.14
CA GLN A 121 2.26 4.19 10.86
C GLN A 121 1.39 2.93 10.99
N SER A 122 1.46 2.23 12.12
CA SER A 122 0.65 1.03 12.38
C SER A 122 -0.83 1.36 12.43
N ARG A 123 -1.22 2.44 13.12
CA ARG A 123 -2.63 2.90 13.15
C ARG A 123 -3.12 3.27 11.76
N GLU A 124 -2.34 4.05 11.02
CA GLU A 124 -2.70 4.46 9.66
C GLU A 124 -2.85 3.26 8.72
N PHE A 125 -1.97 2.24 8.86
CA PHE A 125 -2.07 1.01 8.09
C PHE A 125 -3.36 0.23 8.39
N LEU A 126 -3.76 0.14 9.66
CA LEU A 126 -5.01 -0.52 10.06
C LEU A 126 -6.25 0.23 9.55
N GLU A 127 -6.23 1.56 9.51
CA GLU A 127 -7.36 2.38 9.05
C GLU A 127 -7.50 2.42 7.53
N LYS A 128 -6.39 2.59 6.81
CA LYS A 128 -6.39 2.85 5.35
C LYS A 128 -6.09 1.63 4.50
N GLY A 129 -5.70 0.52 5.12
CA GLY A 129 -5.26 -0.69 4.43
C GLY A 129 -3.91 -0.53 3.72
N GLY A 130 -3.41 -1.64 3.17
CA GLY A 130 -2.16 -1.69 2.44
C GLY A 130 -2.28 -1.15 1.00
N PHE A 131 -1.14 -0.73 0.42
CA PHE A 131 -1.08 -0.32 -1.00
C PHE A 131 -1.59 -1.41 -1.95
N THR A 132 -1.20 -2.67 -1.74
CA THR A 132 -1.64 -3.82 -2.56
C THR A 132 -3.14 -4.07 -2.43
N GLU A 133 -3.70 -3.94 -1.23
CA GLU A 133 -5.13 -4.07 -0.97
C GLU A 133 -5.91 -2.96 -1.68
N ASN A 134 -5.42 -1.72 -1.60
CA ASN A 134 -6.03 -0.57 -2.26
C ASN A 134 -5.96 -0.68 -3.80
N LEU A 135 -4.84 -1.14 -4.37
CA LEU A 135 -4.74 -1.42 -5.79
C LEU A 135 -5.67 -2.56 -6.23
N HIS A 136 -5.81 -3.61 -5.41
CA HIS A 136 -6.73 -4.69 -5.68
C HIS A 136 -8.19 -4.19 -5.67
N ALA A 137 -8.57 -3.41 -4.66
CA ALA A 137 -9.88 -2.77 -4.57
C ALA A 137 -10.16 -1.84 -5.76
N ALA A 138 -9.17 -1.02 -6.16
CA ALA A 138 -9.28 -0.15 -7.33
C ALA A 138 -9.47 -0.93 -8.63
N ARG A 139 -8.69 -2.00 -8.84
CA ARG A 139 -8.83 -2.90 -10.01
C ARG A 139 -10.21 -3.56 -10.05
N MET A 140 -10.75 -3.97 -8.90
CA MET A 140 -12.08 -4.57 -8.82
C MET A 140 -13.19 -3.57 -9.16
N LYS A 141 -13.10 -2.33 -8.66
CA LYS A 141 -14.03 -1.24 -9.02
C LYS A 141 -14.00 -0.94 -10.52
N GLN A 142 -12.80 -0.86 -11.11
CA GLN A 142 -12.66 -0.61 -12.55
C GLN A 142 -13.21 -1.77 -13.40
N ARG A 143 -13.07 -3.03 -12.95
CA ARG A 143 -13.68 -4.19 -13.61
C ARG A 143 -15.21 -4.18 -13.49
N GLN A 144 -15.75 -3.68 -12.39
CA GLN A 144 -17.20 -3.53 -12.21
C GLN A 144 -17.75 -2.41 -13.09
N SER A 145 -17.08 -1.26 -13.15
CA SER A 145 -17.50 -0.15 -14.03
C SER A 145 -17.40 -0.51 -15.51
N ALA A 146 -16.32 -1.22 -15.91
CA ALA A 146 -16.20 -1.72 -17.29
C ALA A 146 -17.24 -2.79 -17.63
N LYS A 147 -17.78 -3.51 -16.64
CA LYS A 147 -18.89 -4.45 -16.84
C LYS A 147 -20.25 -3.74 -16.90
N SER A 148 -20.45 -2.64 -16.16
CA SER A 148 -21.68 -1.84 -16.24
C SER A 148 -21.78 -1.02 -17.53
N ASP A 149 -20.65 -0.58 -18.08
CA ASP A 149 -20.61 0.07 -19.41
C ASP A 149 -20.76 -0.95 -20.57
N MET A 150 -20.64 -2.25 -20.29
CA MET A 150 -20.83 -3.35 -21.23
C MET A 150 -22.09 -4.18 -20.97
N SER A 151 -22.95 -3.78 -20.03
CA SER A 151 -24.33 -4.27 -19.93
C SER A 151 -25.22 -3.48 -20.91
N ALA A 152 -25.13 -3.93 -22.17
CA ALA A 152 -26.15 -4.05 -23.21
C ALA A 152 -26.95 -2.81 -23.69
N PRO A 153 -27.15 -2.68 -25.02
CA PRO A 153 -28.42 -2.19 -25.54
C PRO A 153 -29.53 -3.17 -25.08
N SER A 154 -30.47 -2.66 -24.28
CA SER A 154 -31.79 -3.21 -23.91
C SER A 154 -32.07 -4.71 -24.14
N ASP A 155 -32.37 -5.42 -23.05
CA ASP A 155 -32.97 -6.76 -22.96
C ASP A 155 -34.37 -6.90 -23.63
N GLU A 156 -34.83 -5.95 -24.43
CA GLU A 156 -36.19 -5.91 -24.99
C GLU A 156 -36.41 -6.80 -26.23
N GLU A 157 -35.36 -7.37 -26.83
CA GLU A 157 -35.47 -8.22 -28.04
C GLU A 157 -34.90 -9.63 -27.87
N SER A 158 -34.54 -10.03 -26.64
CA SER A 158 -33.99 -11.38 -26.41
C SER A 158 -35.11 -12.41 -26.25
N PRO A 159 -35.29 -13.35 -27.19
CA PRO A 159 -36.32 -14.36 -27.08
C PRO A 159 -36.04 -15.32 -25.92
N VAL A 160 -37.11 -15.84 -25.33
CA VAL A 160 -37.06 -16.89 -24.33
C VAL A 160 -36.82 -18.23 -25.04
N CYS A 161 -35.95 -19.07 -24.47
CA CYS A 161 -35.66 -20.39 -25.02
C CYS A 161 -36.90 -21.30 -24.94
N PRO A 162 -37.38 -21.88 -26.06
CA PRO A 162 -38.57 -22.75 -26.06
C PRO A 162 -38.35 -24.08 -25.33
N SER A 163 -37.09 -24.51 -25.16
CA SER A 163 -36.75 -25.77 -24.49
C SER A 163 -36.71 -25.67 -22.97
N CYS A 164 -36.26 -24.54 -22.40
CA CYS A 164 -36.02 -24.44 -20.95
C CYS A 164 -36.45 -23.12 -20.29
N GLY A 165 -37.01 -22.17 -21.04
CA GLY A 165 -37.50 -20.91 -20.49
C GLY A 165 -36.42 -19.88 -20.09
N LYS A 166 -35.13 -20.18 -20.27
CA LYS A 166 -34.04 -19.22 -19.99
C LYS A 166 -33.88 -18.20 -21.14
N PRO A 167 -33.39 -16.98 -20.88
CA PRO A 167 -33.16 -15.99 -21.94
C PRO A 167 -32.09 -16.48 -22.93
N MET A 168 -32.26 -16.18 -24.22
CA MET A 168 -31.27 -16.50 -25.24
C MET A 168 -30.27 -15.35 -25.44
N ARG A 169 -29.05 -15.67 -25.86
CA ARG A 169 -27.99 -14.69 -26.16
C ARG A 169 -27.58 -14.78 -27.62
N ARG A 170 -27.39 -13.64 -28.28
CA ARG A 170 -26.90 -13.57 -29.66
C ARG A 170 -25.45 -14.07 -29.74
N ARG A 171 -25.20 -15.01 -30.64
CA ARG A 171 -23.88 -15.61 -30.93
C ARG A 171 -23.66 -15.63 -32.43
N THR A 172 -22.41 -15.69 -32.86
CA THR A 172 -22.05 -15.79 -34.29
C THR A 172 -21.47 -17.16 -34.58
N ALA A 173 -21.94 -17.82 -35.62
CA ALA A 173 -21.42 -19.13 -36.02
C ALA A 173 -19.99 -18.99 -36.57
N GLY A 174 -19.04 -19.74 -36.00
CA GLY A 174 -17.63 -19.66 -36.40
C GLY A 174 -17.24 -20.59 -37.55
N LYS A 175 -18.03 -21.63 -37.86
CA LYS A 175 -17.73 -22.68 -38.86
C LYS A 175 -19.01 -23.20 -39.51
N GLY A 176 -18.89 -23.71 -40.73
CA GLY A 176 -20.00 -24.33 -41.48
C GLY A 176 -20.70 -23.40 -42.47
N PRO A 177 -21.80 -23.85 -43.11
CA PRO A 177 -22.49 -23.12 -44.18
C PRO A 177 -23.07 -21.75 -43.77
N ARG A 178 -23.23 -21.54 -42.46
CA ARG A 178 -23.75 -20.30 -41.86
C ARG A 178 -22.67 -19.53 -41.08
N ALA A 179 -21.40 -19.80 -41.33
CA ALA A 179 -20.30 -19.08 -40.69
C ALA A 179 -20.45 -17.56 -40.91
N GLY A 180 -20.29 -16.78 -39.83
CA GLY A 180 -20.51 -15.34 -39.83
C GLY A 180 -21.96 -14.90 -39.57
N GLN A 181 -22.96 -15.80 -39.66
CA GLN A 181 -24.34 -15.46 -39.34
C GLN A 181 -24.57 -15.48 -37.83
N ALA A 182 -25.38 -14.54 -37.35
CA ALA A 182 -25.79 -14.45 -35.96
C ALA A 182 -27.01 -15.36 -35.69
N PHE A 183 -27.03 -16.00 -34.53
CA PHE A 183 -28.12 -16.85 -34.05
C PHE A 183 -28.31 -16.62 -32.54
N TRP A 184 -29.51 -16.89 -32.03
CA TRP A 184 -29.78 -16.95 -30.60
C TRP A 184 -29.36 -18.30 -30.06
N GLY A 185 -28.51 -18.34 -29.04
CA GLY A 185 -28.16 -19.56 -28.30
C GLY A 185 -28.61 -19.47 -26.85
N CYS A 186 -29.15 -20.56 -26.29
CA CYS A 186 -29.59 -20.58 -24.90
C CYS A 186 -28.47 -20.14 -23.93
N SER A 187 -28.80 -19.29 -22.96
CA SER A 187 -27.87 -18.91 -21.88
C SER A 187 -27.53 -20.08 -20.95
N GLY A 188 -28.34 -21.15 -20.96
CA GLY A 188 -28.14 -22.38 -20.20
C GLY A 188 -27.19 -23.40 -20.84
N TYR A 189 -26.50 -23.07 -21.93
CA TYR A 189 -25.46 -23.94 -22.49
C TYR A 189 -24.34 -24.18 -21.44
N PRO A 190 -23.83 -25.42 -21.27
CA PRO A 190 -23.99 -26.59 -22.12
C PRO A 190 -25.22 -27.47 -21.85
N ASP A 191 -25.96 -27.20 -20.77
CA ASP A 191 -27.08 -28.02 -20.30
C ASP A 191 -28.33 -27.89 -21.18
N CYS A 192 -28.48 -26.74 -21.86
CA CYS A 192 -29.46 -26.54 -22.92
C CYS A 192 -28.77 -26.02 -24.19
N ARG A 193 -28.90 -26.76 -25.29
CA ARG A 193 -28.23 -26.48 -26.58
C ARG A 193 -29.16 -25.89 -27.64
N GLU A 194 -30.35 -25.46 -27.24
CA GLU A 194 -31.35 -24.88 -28.13
C GLU A 194 -30.85 -23.59 -28.80
N THR A 195 -31.18 -23.41 -30.08
CA THR A 195 -30.77 -22.25 -30.88
C THR A 195 -31.90 -21.76 -31.79
N LEU A 196 -32.02 -20.44 -31.98
CA LEU A 196 -32.97 -19.83 -32.93
C LEU A 196 -32.24 -18.95 -33.94
N GLU A 197 -32.76 -18.85 -35.16
CA GLU A 197 -32.23 -17.95 -36.20
C GLU A 197 -32.69 -16.51 -35.96
N ILE A 198 -31.89 -15.53 -36.41
CA ILE A 198 -32.25 -14.11 -36.33
C ILE A 198 -32.73 -13.68 -37.72
N SER A 199 -34.04 -13.44 -37.87
CA SER A 199 -34.63 -12.95 -39.12
C SER A 199 -34.35 -11.46 -39.30
N ASN A 200 -33.51 -11.09 -40.27
CA ASN A 200 -33.36 -9.71 -40.72
C ASN A 200 -34.44 -9.40 -41.77
N GLU A 201 -35.48 -8.65 -41.41
CA GLU A 201 -36.42 -8.12 -42.40
C GLU A 201 -35.90 -6.82 -43.01
N SER A 202 -35.37 -6.91 -44.22
CA SER A 202 -35.36 -5.81 -45.20
C SER A 202 -35.68 -6.43 -46.56
N GLY A 203 -36.87 -6.12 -47.07
CA GLY A 203 -37.55 -6.89 -48.11
C GLY A 203 -36.98 -6.84 -49.51
N THR A 204 -37.28 -7.89 -50.29
CA THR A 204 -38.01 -7.79 -51.55
C THR A 204 -38.61 -9.14 -51.94
N THR A 205 -39.86 -9.06 -52.38
CA THR A 205 -40.73 -10.00 -53.07
C THR A 205 -40.03 -10.88 -54.12
N GLU A 206 -40.31 -12.19 -54.16
CA GLU A 206 -41.19 -12.83 -55.17
C GLU A 206 -41.07 -14.36 -55.15
N GLN A 207 -42.21 -14.99 -55.42
CA GLN A 207 -42.42 -16.43 -55.50
C GLN A 207 -41.70 -17.06 -56.71
N SER A 208 -41.32 -18.33 -56.59
CA SER A 208 -41.30 -19.25 -57.73
C SER A 208 -41.76 -20.64 -57.29
N ALA A 209 -42.98 -20.97 -57.71
CA ALA A 209 -43.50 -22.33 -57.83
C ALA A 209 -42.66 -23.12 -58.86
N THR A 210 -42.49 -24.44 -58.77
CA THR A 210 -43.41 -25.46 -59.32
C THR A 210 -42.87 -26.87 -58.95
N SER A 211 -43.70 -27.76 -58.38
CA SER A 211 -44.46 -28.87 -59.03
C SER A 211 -43.56 -30.04 -59.49
N ALA A 212 -43.81 -31.33 -59.34
CA ALA A 212 -44.78 -32.22 -58.68
C ALA A 212 -44.30 -33.67 -58.98
N LEU A 213 -44.62 -34.67 -58.15
CA LEU A 213 -45.23 -35.95 -58.56
C LEU A 213 -45.33 -36.94 -57.39
N GLN A 214 -46.51 -37.52 -57.20
CA GLN A 214 -46.75 -38.73 -56.42
C GLN A 214 -46.20 -39.98 -57.15
N PRO A 215 -46.18 -41.15 -56.51
CA PRO A 215 -47.26 -42.09 -56.81
C PRO A 215 -47.79 -42.94 -55.64
N LYS A 216 -48.98 -43.50 -55.91
CA LYS A 216 -49.73 -44.59 -55.24
C LYS A 216 -49.07 -45.97 -55.50
N PRO A 217 -49.60 -47.15 -55.06
CA PRO A 217 -50.95 -47.49 -54.59
C PRO A 217 -51.15 -47.54 -53.07
#